data_AF-A0A819EU27-F1
#
_entry.id   AF-A0A819EU27-F1
#
_cell.length_a   1.000
_cell.length_b   1.000
_cell.length_c   1.000
_cell.angle_alpha   90.00
_cell.angle_beta   90.00
_cell.angle_gamma   90.00
#
_symmetry.space_group_name_H-M   'P 1'
#
loop_
_entity.id
_entity.type
_entity.pdbx_description
1 polymer ?
#
loop_
_entity_poly.entity_id
_entity_poly.type
_entity_poly.pdbx_seq_one_letter_code
_entity_poly.pdbx_strand_id
1 'polypeptide(L)'
;MRLKSTFNSFIDFYTDRHHRRKLTWVHQHSKGELQTFFTSQKYTLQVSIYQMVILLLFNKTLNWKVKQIQDETQIKSELLRQILSGLLKSKILIFKEISEYEYLNESDIKENYSIRLATDFISFYFKPEVCLIKKCIDILIEKEYLKRDSNENDVLHYLN
;
A
#
# COMPACT_ATOMS: atom_id res chain seq x y z
N MET A 1 17.89 7.09 -7.40
CA MET A 1 16.45 7.08 -7.03
C MET A 1 15.63 7.31 -8.30
N ARG A 2 15.10 6.26 -8.93
CA ARG A 2 14.51 6.29 -10.29
C ARG A 2 13.38 7.33 -10.47
N LEU A 3 12.60 7.58 -9.43
CA LEU A 3 11.50 8.56 -9.42
C LEU A 3 11.96 10.01 -9.62
N LYS A 4 13.11 10.39 -9.08
CA LYS A 4 13.64 11.77 -9.21
C LYS A 4 14.07 12.05 -10.65
N SER A 5 14.57 11.04 -11.34
CA SER A 5 14.99 11.15 -12.75
C SER A 5 13.80 11.34 -13.68
N THR A 6 12.74 10.53 -13.55
CA THR A 6 11.53 10.65 -14.36
C THR A 6 10.78 11.95 -14.10
N PHE A 7 10.79 12.41 -12.85
CA PHE A 7 10.20 13.70 -12.48
C PHE A 7 10.90 14.88 -13.17
N ASN A 8 12.23 14.90 -13.13
CA ASN A 8 13.02 15.95 -13.76
C ASN A 8 12.84 15.95 -15.29
N SER A 9 12.91 14.78 -15.93
CA SER A 9 12.69 14.67 -17.38
C SER A 9 11.30 15.14 -17.82
N PHE A 10 10.27 14.93 -16.99
CA PHE A 10 8.92 15.40 -17.28
C PHE A 10 8.76 16.91 -17.07
N ILE A 11 9.43 17.47 -16.06
CA ILE A 11 9.48 18.92 -15.84
C ILE A 11 10.12 19.59 -17.06
N ASP A 12 11.28 19.11 -17.50
CA ASP A 12 11.99 19.67 -18.65
C ASP A 12 11.11 19.65 -19.92
N PHE A 13 10.44 18.53 -20.18
CA PHE A 13 9.47 18.40 -21.27
C PHE A 13 8.28 19.37 -21.17
N TYR A 14 7.72 19.53 -19.97
CA TYR A 14 6.53 20.36 -19.78
C TYR A 14 6.85 21.87 -19.82
N THR A 15 8.02 22.26 -19.29
CA THR A 15 8.50 23.64 -19.30
C THR A 15 8.87 24.10 -20.72
N ASP A 16 9.41 23.21 -21.56
CA ASP A 16 9.69 23.48 -22.97
C ASP A 16 8.41 23.72 -23.80
N ARG A 17 7.32 23.03 -23.45
CA ARG A 17 6.06 23.11 -24.21
C ARG A 17 5.09 24.19 -23.71
N HIS A 18 5.18 24.59 -22.43
CA HIS A 18 4.23 25.51 -21.79
C HIS A 18 4.91 26.56 -20.88
N HIS A 19 5.57 27.54 -21.49
CA HIS A 19 6.33 28.60 -20.83
C HIS A 19 5.58 29.49 -19.81
N ARG A 20 4.24 29.50 -19.80
CA ARG A 20 3.41 30.35 -18.90
C ARG A 20 2.58 29.56 -17.87
N ARG A 21 2.75 28.24 -17.77
CA ARG A 21 2.03 27.41 -16.79
C ARG A 21 3.00 26.83 -15.78
N LYS A 22 2.66 26.92 -14.49
CA LYS A 22 3.41 26.29 -13.40
C LYS A 22 2.76 24.95 -13.08
N LEU A 23 3.55 23.87 -13.13
CA LEU A 23 3.06 22.55 -12.79
C LEU A 23 3.11 22.36 -11.26
N THR A 24 1.95 22.09 -10.67
CA THR A 24 1.83 21.80 -9.24
C THR A 24 1.50 20.32 -9.09
N TRP A 25 2.45 19.54 -8.59
CA TRP A 25 2.26 18.10 -8.40
C TRP A 25 1.38 17.84 -7.19
N VAL A 26 0.22 17.22 -7.42
CA VAL A 26 -0.73 16.88 -6.35
C VAL A 26 -0.41 15.48 -5.84
N HIS A 27 0.64 15.38 -5.03
CA HIS A 27 1.15 14.12 -4.49
C HIS A 27 0.08 13.33 -3.70
N GLN A 28 -0.84 14.02 -3.02
CA GLN A 28 -1.92 13.42 -2.25
C GLN A 28 -2.94 12.59 -3.07
N HIS A 29 -3.02 12.81 -4.39
CA HIS A 29 -3.89 12.02 -5.28
C HIS A 29 -3.11 11.17 -6.28
N SER A 30 -1.78 11.17 -6.19
CA SER A 30 -0.92 10.37 -7.05
C SER A 30 -0.88 8.93 -6.55
N LYS A 31 -1.26 7.98 -7.40
CA LYS A 31 -1.17 6.53 -7.15
C LYS A 31 -0.04 5.93 -8.00
N GLY A 32 0.57 4.86 -7.50
CA GLY A 32 1.57 4.08 -8.19
C GLY A 32 1.35 2.59 -7.95
N GLU A 33 1.88 1.78 -8.86
CA GLU A 33 1.85 0.32 -8.75
C GLU A 33 3.25 -0.19 -8.41
N LEU A 34 3.36 -0.95 -7.32
CA LEU A 34 4.58 -1.62 -6.91
C LEU A 34 4.43 -3.13 -7.09
N GLN A 35 5.38 -3.75 -7.79
CA GLN A 35 5.43 -5.20 -7.89
C GLN A 35 6.38 -5.76 -6.83
N THR A 36 5.90 -6.72 -6.03
CA THR A 36 6.74 -7.43 -5.05
C THR A 36 7.43 -8.62 -5.72
N PHE A 37 8.76 -8.70 -5.56
CA PHE A 37 9.57 -9.83 -6.04
C PHE A 37 10.14 -10.70 -4.91
N PHE A 38 9.86 -10.34 -3.65
CA PHE A 38 10.36 -11.04 -2.47
C PHE A 38 9.44 -12.17 -1.98
N THR A 39 8.24 -12.30 -2.57
CA THR A 39 7.29 -13.37 -2.30
C THR A 39 7.31 -14.38 -3.46
N SER A 40 7.04 -15.67 -3.18
CA SER A 40 6.95 -16.71 -4.22
C SER A 40 5.89 -16.40 -5.28
N GLN A 41 4.88 -15.60 -4.93
CA GLN A 41 3.86 -15.10 -5.85
C GLN A 41 4.07 -13.60 -6.11
N LYS A 42 3.91 -13.17 -7.36
CA LYS A 42 4.03 -11.77 -7.76
C LYS A 42 2.77 -11.02 -7.34
N TYR A 43 2.88 -10.06 -6.43
CA TYR A 43 1.77 -9.18 -6.06
C TYR A 43 1.99 -7.79 -6.65
N THR A 44 0.90 -7.17 -7.11
CA THR A 44 0.87 -5.77 -7.53
C THR A 44 0.14 -4.97 -6.46
N LEU A 45 0.88 -4.12 -5.74
CA LEU A 45 0.36 -3.24 -4.70
C LEU A 45 0.05 -1.88 -5.32
N GLN A 46 -1.23 -1.49 -5.29
CA GLN A 46 -1.62 -0.12 -5.58
C GLN A 46 -1.40 0.74 -4.33
N VAL A 47 -0.47 1.67 -4.41
CA VAL A 47 -0.02 2.49 -3.28
C VAL A 47 -0.04 3.97 -3.63
N SER A 48 -0.24 4.83 -2.63
CA SER A 48 -0.02 6.27 -2.80
C SER A 48 1.47 6.56 -3.01
N ILE A 49 1.80 7.73 -3.56
CA ILE A 49 3.22 8.09 -3.78
C ILE A 49 4.02 8.15 -2.48
N TYR A 50 3.41 8.58 -1.37
CA TYR A 50 4.08 8.61 -0.06
C TYR A 50 4.27 7.21 0.50
N GLN A 51 3.28 6.32 0.37
CA GLN A 51 3.42 4.91 0.70
C GLN A 51 4.53 4.27 -0.13
N MET A 52 4.59 4.57 -1.42
CA MET A 52 5.62 4.08 -2.32
C MET A 52 7.02 4.53 -1.89
N VAL A 53 7.20 5.82 -1.55
CA VAL A 53 8.49 6.34 -1.08
C VAL A 53 8.95 5.60 0.20
N ILE A 54 8.04 5.39 1.16
CA ILE A 54 8.33 4.64 2.38
C ILE A 54 8.71 3.19 2.06
N LEU A 55 7.93 2.50 1.22
CA LEU A 55 8.22 1.12 0.83
C LEU A 55 9.54 0.98 0.08
N LEU A 56 9.91 1.97 -0.74
CA LEU A 56 11.20 1.99 -1.44
C LEU A 56 12.41 2.14 -0.52
N LEU A 57 12.26 2.73 0.69
CA LEU A 57 13.34 2.75 1.68
C LEU A 57 13.71 1.34 2.16
N PHE A 58 12.72 0.45 2.23
CA PHE A 58 12.94 -0.93 2.66
C PHE A 58 13.72 -1.78 1.66
N ASN A 59 13.92 -1.29 0.42
CA ASN A 59 14.82 -1.93 -0.55
C ASN A 59 16.31 -1.82 -0.15
N LYS A 60 16.68 -0.85 0.70
CA LYS A 60 18.05 -0.72 1.21
C LYS A 60 18.26 -1.57 2.46
N THR A 61 17.36 -1.43 3.43
CA THR A 61 17.41 -2.13 4.72
C THR A 61 16.01 -2.50 5.15
N LEU A 62 15.81 -3.72 5.66
CA LEU A 62 14.50 -4.23 6.05
C LEU A 62 13.96 -3.63 7.36
N ASN A 63 14.81 -2.94 8.14
CA ASN A 63 14.47 -2.38 9.43
C ASN A 63 14.78 -0.88 9.43
N TRP A 64 13.83 -0.08 9.91
CA TRP A 64 13.97 1.37 10.02
C TRP A 64 13.29 1.89 11.29
N LYS A 65 13.86 2.92 11.92
CA LYS A 65 13.18 3.67 12.99
C LYS A 65 12.29 4.75 12.38
N VAL A 66 11.15 5.03 13.02
CA VAL A 66 10.20 6.06 12.55
C VAL A 66 10.88 7.42 12.35
N LYS A 67 11.73 7.84 13.30
CA LYS A 67 12.51 9.09 13.17
C LYS A 67 13.42 9.10 11.93
N GLN A 68 14.10 7.99 11.64
CA GLN A 68 14.96 7.89 10.46
C GLN A 68 14.16 7.94 9.16
N ILE A 69 12.98 7.31 9.13
CA ILE A 69 12.06 7.41 7.98
C ILE A 69 11.64 8.87 7.79
N GLN A 70 11.34 9.59 8.87
CA GLN A 70 10.98 11.00 8.81
C GLN A 70 12.13 11.84 8.23
N ASP A 71 13.35 11.64 8.71
CA ASP A 71 14.53 12.38 8.26
C ASP A 71 14.86 12.09 6.77
N GLU A 72 14.72 10.84 6.34
CA GLU A 72 14.99 10.43 4.94
C GLU A 72 13.89 10.87 3.97
N THR A 73 12.62 10.81 4.40
CA THR A 73 11.48 11.14 3.53
C THR A 73 11.11 12.62 3.55
N GLN A 74 11.52 13.37 4.57
CA GLN A 74 11.15 14.77 4.81
C GLN A 74 9.62 15.00 4.83
N ILE A 75 8.86 13.95 5.16
CA ILE A 75 7.40 14.00 5.30
C ILE A 75 7.06 14.56 6.69
N LYS A 76 6.03 15.42 6.76
CA LYS A 76 5.51 15.93 8.04
C LYS A 76 5.10 14.77 8.97
N SER A 77 5.44 14.90 10.25
CA SER A 77 5.24 13.85 11.27
C SER A 77 3.78 13.36 11.35
N GLU A 78 2.81 14.27 11.26
CA GLU A 78 1.37 13.95 11.28
C GLU A 78 0.96 13.04 10.10
N LEU A 79 1.35 13.44 8.88
CA LEU A 79 1.06 12.68 7.67
C LEU A 79 1.79 11.34 7.67
N LEU A 80 3.05 11.33 8.12
CA LEU A 80 3.84 10.10 8.24
C LEU A 80 3.15 9.09 9.17
N ARG A 81 2.65 9.53 10.33
CA ARG A 81 1.91 8.67 11.27
C ARG A 81 0.64 8.12 10.65
N GLN A 82 -0.11 8.94 9.91
CA GLN A 82 -1.32 8.49 9.21
C GLN A 82 -1.01 7.44 8.13
N ILE A 83 0.09 7.62 7.38
CA ILE A 83 0.50 6.66 6.36
C ILE A 83 1.00 5.36 6.99
N LEU A 84 1.85 5.47 8.01
CA LEU A 84 2.37 4.31 8.73
C LEU A 84 1.25 3.52 9.41
N SER A 85 0.25 4.18 10.00
CA SER A 85 -0.89 3.48 10.60
C SER A 85 -1.69 2.70 9.54
N GLY A 86 -1.88 3.25 8.34
CA GLY A 86 -2.48 2.51 7.22
C GLY A 86 -1.64 1.32 6.75
N LEU A 87 -0.32 1.46 6.72
CA LEU A 87 0.60 0.37 6.34
C LEU A 87 0.75 -0.72 7.41
N LEU A 88 0.61 -0.36 8.69
CA LEU A 88 0.56 -1.29 9.82
C LEU A 88 -0.79 -2.03 9.87
N LYS A 89 -1.91 -1.34 9.64
CA LYS A 89 -3.26 -1.92 9.50
C LYS A 89 -3.32 -3.00 8.42
N SER A 90 -2.69 -2.70 7.28
CA SER A 90 -2.57 -3.65 6.17
C SER A 90 -1.52 -4.73 6.40
N LYS A 91 -0.82 -4.70 7.54
CA LYS A 91 0.23 -5.64 7.95
C LYS A 91 1.35 -5.81 6.92
N ILE A 92 1.53 -4.81 6.05
CA ILE A 92 2.68 -4.70 5.15
C ILE A 92 3.92 -4.35 5.98
N LEU A 93 3.72 -3.53 7.01
CA LEU A 93 4.73 -3.20 8.02
C LEU A 93 4.36 -3.85 9.35
N ILE A 94 5.38 -4.22 10.12
CA ILE A 94 5.25 -4.77 11.47
C ILE A 94 6.25 -4.09 12.41
N PHE A 95 5.90 -3.94 13.69
CA PHE A 95 6.88 -3.50 14.68
C PHE A 95 7.83 -4.65 15.01
N LYS A 96 9.12 -4.33 15.17
CA LYS A 96 10.15 -5.31 15.52
C LYS A 96 10.10 -5.73 16.99
N GLU A 97 9.65 -4.85 17.87
CA GLU A 97 9.68 -5.00 19.33
C GLU A 97 8.27 -4.94 19.92
N ILE A 98 7.37 -5.82 19.48
CA ILE A 98 6.14 -6.06 20.24
C ILE A 98 6.42 -7.24 21.15
N SER A 99 6.74 -6.97 22.42
CA SER A 99 6.44 -7.95 23.47
C SER A 99 4.94 -8.24 23.39
N GLU A 100 4.56 -9.51 23.28
CA GLU A 100 3.22 -10.07 23.00
C GLU A 100 2.01 -9.49 23.78
N TYR A 101 2.22 -8.51 24.67
CA TYR A 101 1.23 -7.96 25.59
C TYR A 101 0.84 -6.49 25.34
N GLU A 102 1.51 -5.76 24.45
CA GLU A 102 1.07 -4.41 24.07
C GLU A 102 0.28 -4.45 22.76
N TYR A 103 -1.06 -4.48 22.89
CA TYR A 103 -1.95 -4.06 21.83
C TYR A 103 -1.68 -2.57 21.56
N LEU A 104 -0.71 -2.29 20.69
CA LEU A 104 -0.47 -0.93 20.23
C LEU A 104 -1.68 -0.51 19.40
N ASN A 105 -2.46 0.42 19.93
CA ASN A 105 -3.40 1.17 19.13
C ASN A 105 -2.61 1.80 17.97
N GLU A 106 -3.00 1.48 16.74
CA GLU A 106 -2.32 1.92 15.50
C GLU A 106 -2.21 3.45 15.37
N SER A 107 -2.89 4.18 16.25
CA SER A 107 -2.84 5.65 16.44
C SER A 107 -1.59 6.16 17.16
N ASP A 108 -0.92 5.36 18.00
CA ASP A 108 0.13 5.83 18.92
C ASP A 108 1.56 5.54 18.44
N ILE A 109 1.85 5.70 17.15
CA ILE A 109 3.17 5.41 16.57
C ILE A 109 4.21 6.43 17.06
N LYS A 110 5.03 6.09 18.05
CA LYS A 110 6.11 6.95 18.55
C LYS A 110 7.36 6.90 17.66
N GLU A 111 8.16 7.96 17.71
CA GLU A 111 9.36 8.15 16.87
C GLU A 111 10.47 7.13 17.13
N ASN A 112 10.48 6.54 18.33
CA ASN A 112 11.44 5.54 18.77
C ASN A 112 11.10 4.11 18.30
N TYR A 113 9.91 3.88 17.73
CA TYR A 113 9.56 2.53 17.27
C TYR A 113 10.39 2.10 16.06
N SER A 114 10.80 0.84 16.11
CA SER A 114 11.47 0.14 15.02
C SER A 114 10.43 -0.64 14.20
N ILE A 115 10.34 -0.34 12.91
CA ILE A 115 9.42 -0.96 11.97
C ILE A 115 10.21 -1.81 10.97
N ARG A 116 9.66 -2.99 10.65
CA ARG A 116 10.21 -3.94 9.66
C ARG A 116 9.18 -4.19 8.55
N LEU A 117 9.66 -4.44 7.33
CA LEU A 117 8.82 -4.93 6.24
C LEU A 117 8.42 -6.39 6.50
N ALA A 118 7.13 -6.69 6.40
CA ALA A 118 6.56 -8.00 6.71
C ALA A 118 6.68 -8.97 5.51
N THR A 119 7.91 -9.27 5.09
CA THR A 119 8.20 -10.17 3.95
C THR A 119 7.53 -11.53 4.08
N ASP A 120 7.45 -12.04 5.31
CA ASP A 120 6.97 -13.38 5.64
C ASP A 120 5.43 -13.46 5.68
N PHE A 121 4.78 -12.32 5.91
CA PHE A 121 3.34 -12.23 6.15
C PHE A 121 2.54 -11.78 4.92
N ILE A 122 3.15 -11.04 3.98
CA ILE A 122 2.47 -10.60 2.75
C ILE A 122 1.98 -11.81 1.93
N SER A 123 2.72 -12.91 1.95
CA SER A 123 2.30 -14.20 1.36
C SER A 123 1.15 -14.89 2.10
N PHE A 124 0.97 -14.60 3.39
CA PHE A 124 0.01 -15.28 4.26
C PHE A 124 -1.32 -14.50 4.37
N TYR A 125 -1.27 -13.17 4.33
CA TYR A 125 -2.45 -12.28 4.43
C TYR A 125 -3.26 -12.15 3.14
N PHE A 126 -2.74 -12.60 2.01
CA PHE A 126 -3.51 -12.74 0.77
C PHE A 126 -4.14 -14.12 0.60
N LYS A 127 -4.30 -14.91 1.68
CA LYS A 127 -5.30 -15.99 1.71
C LYS A 127 -6.67 -15.33 1.87
N PRO A 128 -7.52 -15.26 0.82
CA PRO A 128 -8.82 -14.64 0.95
C PRO A 128 -9.66 -15.44 1.95
N GLU A 129 -10.20 -14.77 2.97
CA GLU A 129 -11.13 -15.43 3.89
C GLU A 129 -12.41 -15.81 3.13
N VAL A 130 -12.86 -17.05 3.33
CA VAL A 130 -14.09 -17.58 2.71
C VAL A 130 -15.29 -16.66 2.97
N CYS A 131 -15.34 -16.00 4.14
CA CYS A 131 -16.37 -15.01 4.47
C CYS A 131 -16.35 -13.78 3.55
N LEU A 132 -15.18 -13.25 3.19
CA LEU A 132 -15.06 -12.10 2.31
C LEU A 132 -15.37 -12.46 0.86
N ILE A 133 -14.95 -13.65 0.42
CA ILE A 133 -15.30 -14.18 -0.91
C ILE A 133 -16.82 -14.31 -1.04
N LYS A 134 -17.48 -14.90 -0.05
CA LYS A 134 -18.95 -15.04 -0.03
C LYS A 134 -19.65 -13.68 -0.10
N LYS A 135 -19.22 -12.70 0.70
CA LYS A 135 -19.76 -11.33 0.63
C LYS A 135 -19.57 -10.68 -0.74
N CYS A 136 -18.42 -10.85 -1.38
CA CYS A 136 -18.19 -10.32 -2.72
C CYS A 136 -19.07 -11.02 -3.77
N ILE A 137 -19.27 -12.33 -3.67
CA ILE A 137 -20.19 -13.08 -4.54
C ILE A 137 -21.63 -12.58 -4.33
N ASP A 138 -22.06 -12.38 -3.10
CA ASP A 138 -23.40 -11.88 -2.79
C ASP A 138 -23.63 -10.46 -3.35
N ILE A 139 -22.63 -9.57 -3.24
CA ILE A 139 -22.69 -8.22 -3.86
C ILE A 139 -22.79 -8.32 -5.39
N LEU A 140 -22.08 -9.27 -6.02
CA LEU A 140 -22.11 -9.44 -7.47
C LEU A 140 -23.44 -10.05 -7.95
N ILE A 141 -24.10 -10.85 -7.11
CA ILE A 141 -25.45 -11.35 -7.35
C ILE A 141 -26.48 -10.23 -7.19
N GLU A 142 -26.38 -9.40 -6.15
CA GLU A 142 -27.25 -8.22 -5.95
C GLU A 142 -27.14 -7.21 -7.09
N LYS A 143 -25.94 -7.07 -7.67
CA LYS A 143 -25.69 -6.20 -8.82
C LYS A 143 -26.04 -6.84 -10.18
N GLU A 144 -26.70 -7.99 -10.17
CA GLU A 144 -27.14 -8.73 -11.36
C GLU A 144 -26.00 -9.12 -12.33
N TYR A 145 -24.76 -9.19 -11.86
CA TYR A 145 -23.63 -9.70 -12.67
C TYR A 145 -23.52 -11.23 -12.61
N LEU A 146 -24.02 -11.84 -11.53
CA LEU A 146 -23.94 -13.28 -11.27
C LEU A 146 -25.30 -13.82 -10.81
N LYS A 147 -25.57 -15.11 -11.09
CA LYS A 147 -26.72 -15.84 -10.56
C LYS A 147 -26.31 -17.24 -10.12
N ARG A 148 -26.82 -17.71 -8.97
CA ARG A 148 -26.62 -19.09 -8.53
C ARG A 148 -27.45 -20.04 -9.39
N ASP A 149 -26.88 -21.17 -9.76
CA ASP A 149 -27.59 -22.23 -10.45
C ASP A 149 -28.72 -22.79 -9.56
N SER A 150 -29.84 -23.18 -10.18
CA SER A 150 -31.01 -23.69 -9.45
C SER A 150 -30.82 -25.12 -8.94
N ASN A 151 -29.89 -25.88 -9.54
CA ASN A 151 -29.65 -27.29 -9.26
C ASN A 151 -28.35 -27.53 -8.47
N GLU A 152 -27.33 -26.67 -8.62
CA GLU A 152 -26.05 -26.77 -7.89
C GLU A 152 -25.65 -25.46 -7.19
N ASN A 153 -25.57 -25.51 -5.86
CA ASN A 153 -25.25 -24.34 -5.02
C ASN A 153 -23.83 -23.78 -5.20
N ASP A 154 -22.91 -24.55 -5.77
CA ASP A 154 -21.50 -24.17 -5.99
C ASP A 154 -21.23 -23.62 -7.40
N VAL A 155 -22.24 -23.55 -8.26
CA VAL A 155 -22.12 -23.07 -9.65
C VAL A 155 -22.74 -21.69 -9.80
N LEU A 156 -21.98 -20.75 -10.36
CA LEU A 156 -22.37 -19.36 -10.62
C LEU A 156 -22.38 -19.09 -12.12
N HIS A 157 -23.48 -18.55 -12.62
CA HIS A 157 -23.64 -18.12 -14.01
C HIS A 157 -23.48 -16.62 -14.14
N TYR A 158 -22.70 -16.18 -15.13
CA TYR A 158 -22.64 -14.77 -15.50
C TYR A 158 -23.91 -14.38 -16.24
N LEU A 159 -24.55 -13.31 -15.77
CA LEU A 159 -25.64 -12.67 -16.48
C LEU A 159 -25.01 -11.67 -17.45
N ASN A 160 -25.34 -11.80 -18.73
CA ASN A 160 -24.82 -10.99 -19.82
C ASN A 160 -25.78 -9.84 -20.13
#